data_AF-A0A0H1BJS1-F1
#
_entry.id   AF-A0A0H1BJS1-F1
#
_cell.length_a   1.000
_cell.length_b   1.000
_cell.length_c   1.000
_cell.angle_alpha   90.00
_cell.angle_beta   90.00
_cell.angle_gamma   90.00
#
_symmetry.space_group_name_H-M   'P 1'
#
loop_
_entity.id
_entity.type
_entity.pdbx_description
1 polymer ?
#
loop_
_entity_poly.entity_id
_entity_poly.type
_entity_poly.pdbx_seq_one_letter_code
_entity_poly.pdbx_strand_id
1 'polypeptide(L)'
;MRRPLNPNIPAFNLAISTLFRNPSLLVPNYTIPTFLQLPEENLGDHLIPSSYFSTPSSNANRHQFPPKIRALVIDKDNTLTPPESRIIPPAYLQKLNDLRTNPSSPFNMHNNPHGILIVSNTAGSDPNIALYEEEANHIESILSHLKIPVFRSGVPPKAAGSSEAVEVPPKHHSLKKPFSYPSVLAHLRAQNAITSPDEVAVVGDRLGTDVLMAGLMGSWSIWTQMGVTVGVEGEDEGREGMDFRGKLAKLEVRLERYLRRRGVAPAVPRGWEI
;
A
#
# COMPACT_ATOMS: atom_id res chain seq x y z
N MET A 1 25.31 7.05 6.94
CA MET A 1 25.11 6.07 8.03
C MET A 1 24.69 4.74 7.43
N ARG A 2 25.24 3.60 7.89
CA ARG A 2 24.81 2.26 7.43
C ARG A 2 23.40 1.98 7.96
N ARG A 3 22.48 1.57 7.08
CA ARG A 3 21.12 1.15 7.46
C ARG A 3 21.22 -0.02 8.46
N PRO A 4 20.45 -0.02 9.56
CA PRO A 4 20.39 -1.20 10.41
C PRO A 4 19.84 -2.39 9.60
N LEU A 5 20.47 -3.56 9.74
CA LEU A 5 19.95 -4.79 9.17
C LEU A 5 18.53 -4.99 9.70
N ASN A 6 17.54 -4.92 8.81
CA ASN A 6 16.15 -5.08 9.16
C ASN A 6 15.66 -6.43 8.64
N PRO A 7 16.04 -7.57 9.23
CA PRO A 7 15.28 -8.77 9.00
C PRO A 7 13.96 -8.53 9.72
N ASN A 8 12.89 -8.21 8.98
CA ASN A 8 11.54 -8.20 9.53
C ASN A 8 11.11 -9.65 9.85
N ILE A 9 11.84 -10.33 10.74
CA ILE A 9 11.59 -11.70 11.22
C ILE A 9 10.12 -11.85 11.66
N PRO A 10 9.52 -10.88 12.37
CA PRO A 10 8.09 -10.95 12.71
C PRO A 10 7.19 -11.02 11.47
N ALA A 11 7.44 -10.21 10.44
CA ALA A 11 6.66 -10.21 9.21
C ALA A 11 6.85 -11.52 8.42
N PHE A 12 8.08 -12.02 8.35
CA PHE A 12 8.38 -13.31 7.72
C PHE A 12 7.68 -14.46 8.43
N ASN A 13 7.77 -14.54 9.76
CA ASN A 13 7.10 -15.56 10.56
C ASN A 13 5.58 -15.50 10.38
N LEU A 14 5.01 -14.29 10.34
CA LEU A 14 3.59 -14.13 10.08
C LEU A 14 3.21 -14.60 8.68
N ALA A 15 4.01 -14.27 7.65
CA ALA A 15 3.75 -14.71 6.28
C ALA A 15 3.78 -16.25 6.17
N ILE A 16 4.76 -16.91 6.80
CA ILE A 16 4.84 -18.38 6.84
C ILE A 16 3.64 -18.97 7.58
N SER A 17 3.30 -18.46 8.77
CA SER A 17 2.11 -18.91 9.51
C SER A 17 0.83 -18.74 8.71
N THR A 18 0.70 -17.62 8.01
CA THR A 18 -0.46 -17.28 7.18
C THR A 18 -0.57 -18.23 5.99
N LEU A 19 0.54 -18.59 5.34
CA LEU A 19 0.55 -19.56 4.25
C LEU A 19 -0.10 -20.89 4.64
N PHE A 20 0.10 -21.34 5.88
CA PHE A 20 -0.48 -22.58 6.38
C PHE A 20 -1.92 -22.43 6.92
N ARG A 21 -2.25 -21.28 7.52
CA ARG A 21 -3.53 -21.06 8.21
C ARG A 21 -4.60 -20.42 7.34
N ASN A 22 -4.24 -19.43 6.53
CA ASN A 22 -5.15 -18.69 5.67
C ASN A 22 -4.40 -18.14 4.44
N PRO A 23 -4.12 -19.00 3.44
CA PRO A 23 -3.33 -18.62 2.26
C PRO A 23 -3.99 -17.55 1.38
N SER A 24 -5.30 -17.33 1.50
CA SER A 24 -6.02 -16.28 0.76
C SER A 24 -5.49 -14.87 1.06
N LEU A 25 -4.93 -14.64 2.25
CA LEU A 25 -4.29 -13.37 2.63
C LEU A 25 -2.94 -13.11 1.93
N LEU A 26 -2.41 -14.09 1.19
CA LEU A 26 -1.18 -13.97 0.40
C LEU A 26 -1.45 -13.97 -1.11
N VAL A 27 -2.73 -13.98 -1.51
CA VAL A 27 -3.14 -13.86 -2.92
C VAL A 27 -3.69 -12.45 -3.12
N PRO A 28 -3.10 -11.63 -4.02
CA PRO A 28 -3.57 -10.27 -4.21
C PRO A 28 -4.90 -10.21 -4.96
N ASN A 29 -5.71 -9.19 -4.68
CA ASN A 29 -6.97 -8.93 -5.37
C ASN A 29 -6.70 -8.50 -6.82
N TYR A 30 -5.70 -7.63 -7.01
CA TYR A 30 -5.27 -7.18 -8.33
C TYR A 30 -3.74 -7.24 -8.45
N THR A 31 -3.24 -7.64 -9.63
CA THR A 31 -1.80 -7.75 -9.90
C THR A 31 -1.47 -6.93 -11.13
N ILE A 32 -0.51 -6.03 -10.98
CA ILE A 32 0.01 -5.18 -12.05
C ILE A 32 1.53 -5.34 -12.13
N PRO A 33 2.16 -5.12 -13.30
CA PRO A 33 3.61 -5.22 -13.42
C PRO A 33 4.31 -4.21 -12.51
N THR A 34 4.03 -2.93 -12.66
CA THR A 34 4.59 -1.83 -11.86
C THR A 34 3.49 -0.86 -11.44
N PHE A 35 3.83 0.12 -10.59
CA PHE A 35 2.89 1.16 -10.17
C PHE A 35 2.31 1.96 -11.35
N LEU A 36 3.03 2.03 -12.47
CA LEU A 36 2.61 2.79 -13.66
C LEU A 36 1.30 2.26 -14.27
N GLN A 37 0.99 0.97 -14.09
CA GLN A 37 -0.24 0.36 -14.59
C GLN A 37 -1.42 0.46 -13.61
N LEU A 38 -1.29 1.20 -12.50
CA LEU A 38 -2.42 1.45 -11.61
C LEU A 38 -3.50 2.28 -12.36
N PRO A 39 -4.76 1.83 -12.41
CA PRO A 39 -5.85 2.61 -12.99
C PRO A 39 -6.04 3.95 -12.26
N GLU A 40 -6.17 5.04 -13.02
CA GLU A 40 -6.50 6.37 -12.46
C GLU A 40 -7.99 6.52 -12.16
N GLU A 41 -8.81 5.78 -12.92
CA GLU A 41 -10.25 5.78 -12.83
C GLU A 41 -10.74 4.34 -12.63
N ASN A 42 -11.92 4.18 -12.05
CA ASN A 42 -12.61 2.89 -11.94
C ASN A 42 -11.77 1.76 -11.30
N LEU A 43 -10.86 2.10 -10.36
CA LEU A 43 -9.99 1.12 -9.70
C LEU A 43 -10.76 -0.07 -9.11
N GLY A 44 -11.98 0.18 -8.60
CA GLY A 44 -12.85 -0.86 -8.04
C GLY A 44 -13.16 -2.00 -9.00
N ASP A 45 -13.32 -1.72 -10.30
CA ASP A 45 -13.65 -2.73 -11.32
C ASP A 45 -12.55 -3.79 -11.49
N HIS A 46 -11.31 -3.44 -11.12
CA HIS A 46 -10.15 -4.32 -11.23
C HIS A 46 -9.92 -5.18 -9.97
N LEU A 47 -10.57 -4.85 -8.85
CA LEU A 47 -10.32 -5.48 -7.55
C LEU A 47 -11.15 -6.74 -7.31
N ILE A 48 -12.24 -6.91 -8.06
CA ILE A 48 -13.11 -8.08 -7.97
C ILE A 48 -13.30 -8.72 -9.34
N PRO A 49 -13.37 -10.07 -9.42
CA PRO A 49 -13.68 -10.74 -10.67
C PRO A 49 -15.08 -10.34 -11.18
N SER A 50 -15.25 -10.26 -12.49
CA SER A 50 -16.55 -9.91 -13.10
C SER A 50 -17.69 -10.86 -12.71
N SER A 51 -17.37 -12.10 -12.30
CA SER A 51 -18.34 -13.07 -11.79
C SER A 51 -18.98 -12.70 -10.44
N TYR A 52 -18.43 -11.69 -9.74
CA TYR A 52 -18.94 -11.21 -8.46
C TYR A 52 -20.11 -10.22 -8.61
N PHE A 53 -20.35 -9.74 -9.83
CA PHE A 53 -21.44 -8.83 -10.12
C PHE A 53 -22.75 -9.55 -10.49
N SER A 54 -23.88 -8.99 -10.06
CA SER A 54 -25.20 -9.50 -10.40
C SER A 54 -25.48 -9.39 -11.89
N THR A 55 -25.99 -10.45 -12.51
CA THR A 55 -26.78 -10.33 -13.74
C THR A 55 -28.25 -10.09 -13.34
N PRO A 56 -29.07 -9.43 -14.17
CA PRO A 56 -30.46 -9.05 -13.81
C PRO A 56 -31.40 -10.20 -13.43
N SER A 57 -30.96 -11.47 -13.51
CA SER A 57 -31.79 -12.66 -13.46
C SER A 57 -31.46 -13.63 -12.30
N SER A 58 -30.40 -13.43 -11.49
CA SER A 58 -30.13 -14.40 -10.41
C SER A 58 -29.26 -13.91 -9.25
N ASN A 59 -29.75 -14.21 -8.04
CA ASN A 59 -29.12 -14.26 -6.71
C ASN A 59 -29.00 -12.96 -5.89
N ALA A 60 -29.49 -13.06 -4.65
CA ALA A 60 -29.56 -11.99 -3.64
C ALA A 60 -28.21 -11.65 -2.96
N ASN A 61 -27.12 -12.35 -3.29
CA ASN A 61 -25.81 -12.22 -2.63
C ASN A 61 -24.71 -11.64 -3.55
N ARG A 62 -25.08 -10.89 -4.60
CA ARG A 62 -24.10 -10.33 -5.55
C ARG A 62 -24.13 -8.79 -5.54
N HIS A 63 -22.97 -8.20 -5.72
CA HIS A 63 -22.82 -6.74 -5.69
C HIS A 63 -23.33 -6.11 -6.99
N GLN A 64 -24.05 -4.99 -6.85
CA GLN A 64 -24.55 -4.22 -7.99
C GLN A 64 -23.48 -3.28 -8.56
N PHE A 65 -22.52 -2.86 -7.73
CA PHE A 65 -21.50 -1.88 -8.08
C PHE A 65 -20.12 -2.32 -7.60
N PRO A 66 -19.05 -1.89 -8.28
CA PRO A 66 -17.68 -2.13 -7.83
C PRO A 66 -17.37 -1.45 -6.49
N PRO A 67 -16.35 -1.92 -5.75
CA PRO A 67 -15.94 -1.28 -4.51
C PRO A 67 -15.47 0.16 -4.77
N LYS A 68 -16.00 1.09 -3.96
CA LYS A 68 -15.63 2.50 -4.06
C LYS A 68 -14.36 2.77 -3.27
N ILE A 69 -13.23 2.86 -3.96
CA ILE A 69 -11.94 3.16 -3.32
C ILE A 69 -11.79 4.67 -3.13
N ARG A 70 -11.54 5.08 -1.89
CA ARG A 70 -11.34 6.48 -1.48
C ARG A 70 -9.92 6.78 -1.02
N ALA A 71 -9.17 5.76 -0.60
CA ALA A 71 -7.80 5.95 -0.15
C ALA A 71 -6.85 4.92 -0.76
N LEU A 72 -5.68 5.40 -1.22
CA LEU A 72 -4.53 4.57 -1.56
C LEU A 72 -3.52 4.60 -0.42
N VAL A 73 -3.13 3.42 0.04
CA VAL A 73 -1.96 3.22 0.90
C VAL A 73 -0.85 2.66 0.02
N ILE A 74 0.22 3.43 -0.20
CA ILE A 74 1.25 3.07 -1.18
C ILE A 74 2.56 2.78 -0.46
N ASP A 75 3.16 1.64 -0.74
CA ASP A 75 4.53 1.35 -0.33
C ASP A 75 5.57 2.24 -1.04
N LYS A 76 6.74 2.41 -0.42
CA LYS A 76 7.84 3.21 -0.98
C LYS A 76 8.86 2.33 -1.71
N ASP A 77 9.56 1.47 -0.97
CA ASP A 77 10.73 0.75 -1.47
C ASP A 77 10.34 -0.32 -2.48
N ASN A 78 10.91 -0.26 -3.67
CA ASN A 78 10.58 -1.12 -4.80
C ASN A 78 9.12 -1.02 -5.29
N THR A 79 8.38 0.01 -4.86
CA THR A 79 7.03 0.33 -5.37
C THR A 79 7.02 1.70 -6.05
N LEU A 80 7.50 2.74 -5.37
CA LEU A 80 7.64 4.11 -5.90
C LEU A 80 9.10 4.49 -6.17
N THR A 81 10.04 3.96 -5.39
CA THR A 81 11.48 4.18 -5.56
C THR A 81 12.18 2.84 -5.78
N PRO A 82 13.34 2.79 -6.45
CA PRO A 82 14.22 1.62 -6.33
C PRO A 82 14.52 1.32 -4.85
N PRO A 83 14.84 0.07 -4.49
CA PRO A 83 15.16 -0.29 -3.11
C PRO A 83 16.26 0.62 -2.57
N GLU A 84 16.06 1.10 -1.34
CA GLU A 84 17.03 1.93 -0.62
C GLU A 84 17.32 3.32 -1.21
N SER A 85 16.73 3.67 -2.35
CA SER A 85 16.78 5.00 -2.91
C SER A 85 15.67 5.89 -2.34
N ARG A 86 15.89 7.20 -2.42
CA ARG A 86 14.90 8.24 -2.10
C ARG A 86 14.37 8.95 -3.35
N ILE A 87 14.87 8.58 -4.53
CA ILE A 87 14.52 9.19 -5.80
C ILE A 87 13.33 8.44 -6.39
N ILE A 88 12.27 9.19 -6.66
CA ILE A 88 11.11 8.70 -7.39
C ILE A 88 11.41 8.88 -8.89
N PRO A 89 11.40 7.80 -9.71
CA PRO A 89 11.64 7.94 -11.14
C PRO A 89 10.60 8.89 -11.79
N PRO A 90 10.96 9.69 -12.79
CA PRO A 90 10.06 10.70 -13.37
C PRO A 90 8.70 10.17 -13.81
N ALA A 91 8.65 8.98 -14.42
CA ALA A 91 7.39 8.36 -14.84
C ALA A 91 6.46 8.02 -13.65
N TYR A 92 7.02 7.64 -12.50
CA TYR A 92 6.27 7.33 -11.29
C TYR A 92 5.77 8.61 -10.61
N LEU A 93 6.58 9.67 -10.63
CA LEU A 93 6.16 10.99 -10.19
C LEU A 93 5.04 11.55 -11.07
N GLN A 94 5.15 11.41 -12.39
CA GLN A 94 4.07 11.76 -13.32
C GLN A 94 2.80 10.97 -13.01
N LYS A 95 2.91 9.66 -12.79
CA LYS A 95 1.75 8.85 -12.40
C LYS A 95 1.07 9.32 -11.12
N LEU A 96 1.84 9.72 -10.10
CA LEU A 96 1.30 10.33 -8.88
C LEU A 96 0.65 11.69 -9.17
N ASN A 97 1.22 12.49 -10.08
CA ASN A 97 0.63 13.75 -10.51
C ASN A 97 -0.74 13.50 -11.16
N ASP A 98 -0.82 12.58 -12.11
CA ASP A 98 -2.06 12.23 -12.82
C ASP A 98 -3.14 11.76 -11.83
N LEU A 99 -2.79 10.88 -10.89
CA LEU A 99 -3.72 10.42 -9.83
C LEU A 99 -4.24 11.57 -8.96
N ARG A 100 -3.47 12.64 -8.76
CA ARG A 100 -3.83 13.77 -7.87
C ARG A 100 -4.46 14.93 -8.61
N THR A 101 -4.29 15.04 -9.93
CA THR A 101 -4.78 16.16 -10.74
C THR A 101 -5.91 15.81 -11.70
N ASN A 102 -6.04 14.54 -12.12
CA ASN A 102 -7.14 14.09 -12.99
C ASN A 102 -8.49 14.33 -12.26
N PRO A 103 -9.45 15.07 -12.86
CA PRO A 103 -10.76 15.33 -12.24
C PRO A 103 -11.60 14.08 -11.96
N SER A 104 -11.44 13.03 -12.76
CA SER A 104 -12.15 11.76 -12.61
C SER A 104 -11.54 10.85 -11.54
N SER A 105 -10.30 11.12 -11.12
CA SER A 105 -9.63 10.34 -10.09
C SER A 105 -10.32 10.52 -8.73
N PRO A 106 -10.66 9.43 -8.02
CA PRO A 106 -11.20 9.52 -6.65
C PRO A 106 -10.15 10.04 -5.64
N PHE A 107 -8.89 10.13 -6.07
CA PHE A 107 -7.77 10.60 -5.26
C PHE A 107 -7.37 12.03 -5.60
N ASN A 108 -8.16 12.78 -6.37
CA ASN A 108 -7.82 14.16 -6.72
C ASN A 108 -7.60 15.03 -5.46
N MET A 109 -6.53 15.84 -5.45
CA MET A 109 -6.12 16.58 -4.24
C MET A 109 -7.05 17.74 -3.84
N HIS A 110 -7.95 18.14 -4.72
CA HIS A 110 -8.94 19.20 -4.46
C HIS A 110 -10.21 18.64 -3.84
N ASN A 111 -10.65 17.44 -4.24
CA ASN A 111 -11.85 16.80 -3.69
C ASN A 111 -11.54 15.85 -2.51
N ASN A 112 -10.35 15.27 -2.49
CA ASN A 112 -9.92 14.26 -1.52
C ASN A 112 -8.43 14.46 -1.15
N PRO A 113 -8.11 15.51 -0.38
CA PRO A 113 -6.72 15.86 -0.06
C PRO A 113 -5.98 14.75 0.70
N HIS A 114 -6.68 13.87 1.42
CA HIS A 114 -6.10 12.78 2.20
C HIS A 114 -6.26 11.40 1.53
N GLY A 115 -6.59 11.37 0.23
CA GLY A 115 -6.85 10.14 -0.52
C GLY A 115 -5.61 9.30 -0.88
N ILE A 116 -4.39 9.78 -0.64
CA ILE A 116 -3.17 9.00 -0.83
C ILE A 116 -2.28 9.14 0.41
N LEU A 117 -1.74 8.04 0.91
CA LEU A 117 -0.83 7.96 2.04
C LEU A 117 0.32 6.99 1.73
N ILE A 118 1.57 7.43 1.90
CA ILE A 118 2.73 6.55 1.76
C ILE A 118 2.97 5.81 3.09
N VAL A 119 3.11 4.49 3.06
CA VAL A 119 3.43 3.66 4.23
C VAL A 119 4.65 2.80 3.92
N SER A 120 5.77 3.10 4.58
CA SER A 120 7.05 2.42 4.37
C SER A 120 7.57 1.74 5.65
N ASN A 121 8.43 0.74 5.50
CA ASN A 121 9.20 0.14 6.60
C ASN A 121 10.56 0.82 6.86
N THR A 122 10.88 1.83 6.06
CA THR A 122 12.15 2.58 6.06
C THR A 122 11.95 4.11 6.06
N ALA A 123 10.71 4.58 5.97
CA ALA A 123 10.37 6.01 6.07
C ALA A 123 9.19 6.18 7.04
N GLY A 124 9.37 6.99 8.09
CA GLY A 124 8.36 7.24 9.13
C GLY A 124 8.01 6.02 10.01
N SER A 125 8.61 4.86 9.78
CA SER A 125 8.22 3.60 10.42
C SER A 125 8.65 3.44 11.87
N ASP A 126 9.63 4.23 12.31
CA ASP A 126 10.10 4.28 13.69
C ASP A 126 10.61 5.69 14.02
N PRO A 127 9.96 6.42 14.95
CA PRO A 127 10.34 7.79 15.27
C PRO A 127 11.68 7.88 16.01
N ASN A 128 12.20 6.78 16.54
CA ASN A 128 13.50 6.75 17.22
C ASN A 128 14.66 6.59 16.23
N ILE A 129 14.39 6.31 14.95
CA ILE A 129 15.40 6.17 13.91
C ILE A 129 15.40 7.43 13.05
N ALA A 130 16.34 8.34 13.33
CA ALA A 130 16.47 9.63 12.61
C ALA A 130 16.51 9.46 11.09
N LEU A 131 17.18 8.41 10.59
CA LEU A 131 17.26 8.10 9.16
C LEU A 131 15.87 7.89 8.52
N TYR A 132 14.93 7.27 9.23
CA TYR A 132 13.57 7.02 8.72
C TYR A 132 12.74 8.29 8.70
N GLU A 133 12.98 9.20 9.64
CA GLU A 133 12.32 10.51 9.66
C GLU A 133 12.88 11.42 8.56
N GLU A 134 14.21 11.46 8.37
CA GLU A 134 14.84 12.15 7.25
C GLU A 134 14.32 11.66 5.89
N GLU A 135 14.17 10.35 5.73
CA GLU A 135 13.65 9.75 4.50
C GLU A 135 12.17 10.10 4.29
N ALA A 136 11.35 10.10 5.34
CA ALA A 136 9.97 10.56 5.25
C ALA A 136 9.87 12.04 4.84
N ASN A 137 10.64 12.91 5.49
CA ASN A 137 10.66 14.34 5.20
C ASN A 137 11.16 14.64 3.78
N HIS A 138 12.13 13.87 3.28
CA HIS A 138 12.60 14.01 1.91
C HIS A 138 11.51 13.66 0.89
N ILE A 139 10.83 12.52 1.06
CA ILE A 139 9.73 12.10 0.18
C ILE A 139 8.58 13.12 0.22
N GLU A 140 8.23 13.64 1.40
CA GLU A 140 7.21 14.68 1.52
C GLU A 140 7.61 16.00 0.89
N SER A 141 8.89 16.39 0.94
CA SER A 141 9.37 17.58 0.25
C SER A 141 9.08 17.48 -1.26
N ILE A 142 9.40 16.32 -1.86
CA ILE A 142 9.15 16.04 -3.28
C ILE A 142 7.63 16.08 -3.57
N LEU A 143 6.81 15.47 -2.73
CA LEU A 143 5.38 15.26 -2.98
C LEU A 143 4.44 16.29 -2.34
N SER A 144 5.00 17.33 -1.71
CA SER A 144 4.25 18.37 -1.00
C SER A 144 3.21 19.06 -1.89
N HIS A 145 3.60 19.37 -3.14
CA HIS A 145 2.73 19.97 -4.15
C HIS A 145 1.54 19.08 -4.57
N LEU A 146 1.61 17.77 -4.31
CA LEU A 146 0.54 16.80 -4.54
C LEU A 146 -0.27 16.48 -3.28
N LYS A 147 0.08 17.07 -2.12
CA LYS A 147 -0.48 16.78 -0.80
C LYS A 147 -0.45 15.28 -0.47
N ILE A 148 0.67 14.60 -0.73
CA ILE A 148 0.85 13.18 -0.39
C ILE A 148 1.79 13.07 0.83
N PRO A 149 1.27 12.76 2.02
CA PRO A 149 2.08 12.57 3.22
C PRO A 149 2.68 11.17 3.32
N VAL A 150 3.68 11.03 4.19
CA VAL A 150 4.23 9.75 4.66
C VAL A 150 3.68 9.43 6.06
N PHE A 151 3.25 8.21 6.29
CA PHE A 151 2.75 7.77 7.60
C PHE A 151 3.87 7.70 8.64
N ARG A 152 3.65 8.25 9.84
CA ARG A 152 4.55 8.10 11.00
C ARG A 152 3.97 7.08 11.99
N SER A 153 4.69 5.99 12.22
CA SER A 153 4.32 4.98 13.22
C SER A 153 4.59 5.50 14.64
N GLY A 154 3.72 5.17 15.59
CA GLY A 154 3.86 5.57 16.99
C GLY A 154 3.62 7.05 17.30
N VAL A 155 3.27 7.87 16.29
CA VAL A 155 2.85 9.27 16.48
C VAL A 155 1.32 9.34 16.42
N PRO A 156 0.64 9.89 17.45
CA PRO A 156 -0.80 10.08 17.40
C PRO A 156 -1.20 10.93 16.18
N PRO A 157 -2.35 10.66 15.55
CA PRO A 157 -2.85 11.54 14.50
C PRO A 157 -3.02 12.95 15.08
N LYS A 158 -2.48 13.97 14.40
CA LYS A 158 -2.85 15.36 14.71
C LYS A 158 -4.32 15.53 14.35
N ALA A 159 -5.20 15.54 15.35
CA ALA A 159 -6.60 15.84 15.15
C ALA A 159 -6.73 17.25 14.57
N ALA A 160 -7.55 17.42 13.52
CA ALA A 160 -7.88 18.73 13.02
C ALA A 160 -8.73 19.47 14.08
N GLY A 161 -8.11 20.35 14.87
CA GLY A 161 -8.83 21.37 15.63
C GLY A 161 -8.93 21.26 17.16
N SER A 162 -8.05 20.54 17.86
CA SER A 162 -7.98 20.65 19.34
C SER A 162 -6.56 20.97 19.81
N SER A 163 -6.31 22.26 20.02
CA SER A 163 -5.15 22.78 20.75
C SER A 163 -5.35 22.55 22.25
N GLU A 164 -5.20 21.32 22.72
CA GLU A 164 -4.97 21.08 24.14
C GLU A 164 -3.84 20.06 24.31
N ALA A 165 -2.87 20.46 25.12
CA ALA A 165 -1.73 19.64 25.49
C ALA A 165 -2.22 18.43 26.28
N VAL A 166 -2.26 17.27 25.64
CA VAL A 166 -2.51 15.99 26.30
C VAL A 166 -1.17 15.38 26.67
N GLU A 167 -1.11 14.92 27.92
CA GLU A 167 -0.02 14.23 28.59
C GLU A 167 0.70 13.21 27.71
N VAL A 168 2.01 13.06 27.97
CA VAL A 168 2.95 12.19 27.25
C VAL A 168 2.28 10.84 26.93
N PRO A 169 1.99 10.53 25.65
CA PRO A 169 1.35 9.29 25.30
C PRO A 169 2.27 8.12 25.66
N PRO A 170 1.70 6.97 26.07
CA PRO A 170 2.50 5.78 26.41
C PRO A 170 3.41 5.43 25.23
N LYS A 171 4.60 4.87 25.50
CA LYS A 171 5.57 4.40 24.50
C LYS A 171 4.87 3.50 23.47
N HIS A 172 4.36 4.08 22.39
CA HIS A 172 3.77 3.32 21.31
C HIS A 172 4.90 2.59 20.61
N HIS A 173 4.88 1.26 20.69
CA HIS A 173 5.78 0.44 19.91
C HIS A 173 5.53 0.71 18.42
N SER A 174 6.57 1.16 17.72
CA SER A 174 6.60 1.35 16.28
C SER A 174 6.34 0.02 15.59
N LEU A 175 5.10 -0.18 15.12
CA LEU A 175 4.77 -1.34 14.29
C LEU A 175 5.10 -1.01 12.84
N LYS A 176 5.83 -1.92 12.21
CA LYS A 176 6.11 -1.94 10.77
C LYS A 176 5.09 -2.81 10.05
N LYS A 177 5.01 -2.68 8.73
CA LYS A 177 4.18 -3.57 7.90
C LYS A 177 4.61 -5.03 8.09
N PRO A 178 3.66 -5.98 8.18
CA PRO A 178 2.21 -5.80 8.02
C PRO A 178 1.45 -5.36 9.28
N PHE A 179 2.10 -5.22 10.44
CA PHE A 179 1.44 -4.97 11.74
C PHE A 179 0.97 -3.52 11.95
N SER A 180 1.39 -2.59 11.10
CA SER A 180 1.02 -1.17 11.19
C SER A 180 -0.42 -0.87 10.78
N TYR A 181 -1.16 -1.85 10.23
CA TYR A 181 -2.51 -1.61 9.69
C TYR A 181 -3.50 -0.93 10.64
N PRO A 182 -3.55 -1.22 11.97
CA PRO A 182 -4.53 -0.56 12.84
C PRO A 182 -4.28 0.95 12.93
N SER A 183 -3.00 1.35 13.00
CA SER A 183 -2.61 2.75 13.10
C SER A 183 -2.77 3.49 11.78
N VAL A 184 -2.50 2.82 10.64
CA VAL A 184 -2.78 3.37 9.30
C VAL A 184 -4.28 3.64 9.14
N LEU A 185 -5.12 2.67 9.52
CA LEU A 185 -6.57 2.80 9.45
C LEU A 185 -7.10 3.91 10.37
N ALA A 186 -6.58 4.00 11.60
CA ALA A 186 -6.92 5.08 12.53
C ALA A 186 -6.53 6.46 11.97
N HIS A 187 -5.36 6.57 11.33
CA HIS A 187 -4.91 7.82 10.70
C HIS A 187 -5.83 8.25 9.56
N LEU A 188 -6.17 7.35 8.63
CA LEU A 188 -7.05 7.66 7.51
C LEU A 188 -8.45 8.09 7.97
N ARG A 189 -9.00 7.45 9.02
CA ARG A 189 -10.27 7.86 9.65
C ARG A 189 -10.19 9.22 10.30
N ALA A 190 -9.12 9.50 11.05
CA ALA A 190 -8.93 10.80 11.71
C ALA A 190 -8.85 11.97 10.72
N GLN A 191 -8.44 11.71 9.48
CA GLN A 191 -8.40 12.69 8.39
C GLN A 191 -9.68 12.69 7.53
N ASN A 192 -10.73 11.95 7.92
CA ASN A 192 -11.96 11.77 7.16
C ASN A 192 -11.74 11.27 5.71
N ALA A 193 -10.63 10.57 5.44
CA ALA A 193 -10.35 10.02 4.11
C ALA A 193 -11.29 8.84 3.78
N ILE A 194 -11.63 8.06 4.82
CA ILE A 194 -12.47 6.86 4.73
C ILE A 194 -13.43 6.77 5.92
N THR A 195 -14.46 5.96 5.76
CA THR A 195 -15.41 5.53 6.79
C THR A 195 -15.20 4.05 7.14
N SER A 196 -14.90 3.22 6.15
CA SER A 196 -14.71 1.77 6.31
C SER A 196 -13.42 1.27 5.64
N PRO A 197 -12.86 0.12 6.08
CA PRO A 197 -11.60 -0.39 5.53
C PRO A 197 -11.68 -0.86 4.08
N ASP A 198 -12.86 -1.21 3.58
CA ASP A 198 -13.10 -1.63 2.19
C ASP A 198 -13.06 -0.45 1.20
N GLU A 199 -12.93 0.78 1.69
CA GLU A 199 -12.66 1.98 0.87
C GLU A 199 -11.15 2.20 0.66
N VAL A 200 -10.29 1.33 1.18
CA VAL A 200 -8.82 1.42 1.05
C VAL A 200 -8.29 0.37 0.09
N ALA A 201 -7.39 0.77 -0.80
CA ALA A 201 -6.52 -0.14 -1.55
C ALA A 201 -5.06 0.06 -1.14
N VAL A 202 -4.39 -1.04 -0.78
CA VAL A 202 -2.97 -1.07 -0.44
C VAL A 202 -2.18 -1.53 -1.66
N VAL A 203 -1.18 -0.75 -2.07
CA VAL A 203 -0.32 -1.00 -3.22
C VAL A 203 1.11 -1.25 -2.76
N GLY A 204 1.70 -2.38 -3.14
CA GLY A 204 3.11 -2.66 -2.82
C GLY A 204 3.67 -3.88 -3.56
N ASP A 205 4.98 -4.13 -3.42
CA ASP A 205 5.71 -5.16 -4.19
C ASP A 205 5.87 -6.50 -3.45
N ARG A 206 5.48 -6.59 -2.18
CA ARG A 206 5.65 -7.80 -1.36
C ARG A 206 4.31 -8.43 -0.97
N LEU A 207 4.23 -9.77 -1.08
CA LEU A 207 3.08 -10.52 -0.57
C LEU A 207 3.07 -10.56 0.96
N GLY A 208 4.24 -10.80 1.56
CA GLY A 208 4.39 -11.01 3.01
C GLY A 208 4.29 -9.73 3.85
N THR A 209 4.21 -8.55 3.23
CA THR A 209 3.99 -7.28 3.93
C THR A 209 2.76 -6.57 3.40
N ASP A 210 2.71 -6.18 2.13
CA ASP A 210 1.70 -5.23 1.65
C ASP A 210 0.35 -5.91 1.40
N VAL A 211 0.36 -7.02 0.66
CA VAL A 211 -0.85 -7.83 0.42
C VAL A 211 -1.39 -8.38 1.73
N LEU A 212 -0.52 -8.93 2.58
CA LEU A 212 -0.89 -9.44 3.89
C LEU A 212 -1.46 -8.33 4.79
N MET A 213 -0.84 -7.14 4.80
CA MET A 213 -1.35 -5.99 5.55
C MET A 213 -2.75 -5.61 5.09
N ALA A 214 -3.00 -5.56 3.77
CA ALA A 214 -4.30 -5.23 3.22
C ALA A 214 -5.38 -6.21 3.67
N GLY A 215 -5.08 -7.52 3.58
CA GLY A 215 -6.01 -8.56 4.01
C GLY A 215 -6.31 -8.50 5.51
N LEU A 216 -5.30 -8.25 6.36
CA LEU A 216 -5.49 -8.06 7.81
C LEU A 216 -6.26 -6.77 8.14
N MET A 217 -6.10 -5.72 7.32
CA MET A 217 -6.82 -4.46 7.44
C MET A 217 -8.31 -4.61 7.07
N GLY A 218 -8.68 -5.64 6.30
CA GLY A 218 -9.99 -5.75 5.67
C GLY A 218 -10.12 -4.83 4.46
N SER A 219 -9.03 -4.63 3.73
CA SER A 219 -8.89 -3.72 2.61
C SER A 219 -8.48 -4.48 1.35
N TRP A 220 -8.44 -3.78 0.21
CA TRP A 220 -8.06 -4.37 -1.06
C TRP A 220 -6.55 -4.37 -1.28
N SER A 221 -6.02 -5.42 -1.89
CA SER A 221 -4.59 -5.56 -2.19
C SER A 221 -4.29 -5.43 -3.68
N ILE A 222 -3.30 -4.61 -4.00
CA ILE A 222 -2.75 -4.43 -5.35
C ILE A 222 -1.26 -4.73 -5.31
N TRP A 223 -0.85 -5.75 -6.04
CA TRP A 223 0.53 -6.20 -6.05
C TRP A 223 1.28 -5.73 -7.29
N THR A 224 2.37 -5.00 -7.10
CA THR A 224 3.31 -4.58 -8.16
C THR A 224 4.37 -5.66 -8.37
N GLN A 225 4.08 -6.65 -9.21
CA GLN A 225 4.85 -7.90 -9.33
C GLN A 225 6.33 -7.70 -9.74
N MET A 226 6.64 -6.65 -10.51
CA MET A 226 7.99 -6.32 -10.96
C MET A 226 8.66 -5.26 -10.09
N GLY A 227 7.88 -4.51 -9.29
CA GLY A 227 8.36 -3.34 -8.57
C GLY A 227 8.81 -2.22 -9.50
N VAL A 228 9.79 -1.43 -9.08
CA VAL A 228 10.40 -0.40 -9.92
C VAL A 228 11.33 -1.05 -10.95
N THR A 229 11.35 -0.53 -12.18
CA THR A 229 12.11 -1.11 -13.31
C THR A 229 13.04 -0.11 -13.99
N VAL A 230 13.29 1.04 -13.36
CA VAL A 230 14.17 2.10 -13.87
C VAL A 230 15.21 2.44 -12.81
N GLY A 231 16.48 2.50 -13.22
CA GLY A 231 17.57 2.95 -12.36
C GLY A 231 17.58 4.47 -12.25
N VAL A 232 17.92 4.99 -11.06
CA VAL A 232 17.81 6.41 -10.72
C VAL A 232 19.11 7.02 -10.21
N GLU A 233 20.14 6.21 -9.99
CA GLU A 233 21.43 6.63 -9.42
C GLU A 233 22.57 5.81 -10.02
N GLY A 234 23.77 6.40 -10.07
CA GLY A 234 24.99 5.71 -10.48
C GLY A 234 25.02 5.34 -11.96
N GLU A 235 25.69 4.23 -12.28
CA GLU A 235 25.85 3.76 -13.67
C GLU A 235 24.55 3.29 -14.33
N ASP A 236 23.51 3.02 -13.52
CA ASP A 236 22.19 2.58 -13.99
C ASP A 236 21.19 3.74 -14.11
N GLU A 237 21.58 4.99 -13.91
CA GLU A 237 20.68 6.15 -14.04
C GLU A 237 20.04 6.20 -15.44
N GLY A 238 18.70 6.23 -15.48
CA GLY A 238 17.92 6.23 -16.72
C GLY A 238 17.83 4.87 -17.42
N ARG A 239 18.48 3.82 -16.89
CA ARG A 239 18.41 2.48 -17.46
C ARG A 239 17.05 1.84 -17.18
N GLU A 240 16.35 1.45 -18.24
CA GLU A 240 15.09 0.70 -18.16
C GLU A 240 15.31 -0.81 -18.08
N GLY A 241 14.27 -1.54 -17.69
CA GLY A 241 14.28 -3.01 -17.61
C GLY A 241 15.03 -3.57 -16.41
N MET A 242 15.26 -2.75 -15.38
CA MET A 242 15.88 -3.17 -14.13
C MET A 242 14.99 -4.17 -13.39
N ASP A 243 15.60 -5.16 -12.73
CA ASP A 243 14.91 -6.10 -11.84
C ASP A 243 15.52 -6.00 -10.43
N PHE A 244 14.95 -5.12 -9.61
CA PHE A 244 15.40 -4.90 -8.24
C PHE A 244 14.89 -5.94 -7.23
N ARG A 245 14.14 -6.96 -7.68
CA ARG A 245 13.55 -7.95 -6.77
C ARG A 245 14.63 -8.86 -6.18
N GLY A 246 14.69 -8.86 -4.86
CA GLY A 246 15.49 -9.81 -4.10
C GLY A 246 15.01 -11.25 -4.24
N LYS A 247 15.79 -12.20 -3.71
CA LYS A 247 15.47 -13.65 -3.77
C LYS A 247 14.10 -13.99 -3.19
N LEU A 248 13.70 -13.34 -2.10
CA LEU A 248 12.40 -13.54 -1.45
C LEU A 248 11.23 -13.06 -2.33
N ALA A 249 11.35 -11.90 -2.97
CA ALA A 249 10.33 -11.40 -3.90
C ALA A 249 10.17 -12.34 -5.11
N LYS A 250 11.27 -12.88 -5.65
CA LYS A 250 11.22 -13.88 -6.73
C LYS A 250 10.56 -15.20 -6.29
N LEU A 251 10.74 -15.60 -5.03
CA LEU A 251 10.03 -16.75 -4.45
C LEU A 251 8.53 -16.47 -4.30
N GLU A 252 8.15 -15.26 -3.89
CA GLU A 252 6.75 -14.83 -3.77
C GLU A 252 6.01 -14.88 -5.12
N VAL A 253 6.66 -14.51 -6.23
CA VAL A 253 6.10 -14.71 -7.60
C VAL A 253 5.78 -16.18 -7.89
N ARG A 254 6.64 -17.10 -7.45
CA ARG A 254 6.39 -18.54 -7.62
C ARG A 254 5.27 -19.03 -6.70
N LEU A 255 5.25 -18.52 -5.46
CA LEU A 255 4.24 -18.86 -4.46
C LEU A 255 2.84 -18.43 -4.89
N GLU A 256 2.67 -17.18 -5.32
CA GLU A 256 1.37 -16.67 -5.79
C GLU A 256 0.83 -17.50 -6.95
N ARG A 257 1.69 -17.80 -7.94
CA ARG A 257 1.32 -18.64 -9.09
C ARG A 257 0.95 -20.07 -8.67
N TYR A 258 1.59 -20.58 -7.62
CA TYR A 258 1.25 -21.89 -7.06
C TYR A 258 -0.12 -21.84 -6.36
N LEU A 259 -0.36 -20.84 -5.52
CA LEU A 259 -1.63 -20.67 -4.80
C LEU A 259 -2.81 -20.51 -5.77
N ARG A 260 -2.69 -19.68 -6.81
CA ARG A 260 -3.74 -19.55 -7.83
C ARG A 260 -3.99 -20.84 -8.59
N ARG A 261 -2.93 -21.59 -8.95
CA ARG A 261 -3.08 -22.91 -9.60
C ARG A 261 -3.76 -23.94 -8.71
N ARG A 262 -3.70 -23.76 -7.38
CA ARG A 262 -4.43 -24.58 -6.40
C ARG A 262 -5.87 -24.10 -6.16
N GLY A 263 -6.33 -23.07 -6.87
CA GLY A 263 -7.68 -22.52 -6.72
C GLY A 263 -7.86 -21.61 -5.51
N VAL A 264 -6.77 -21.14 -4.89
CA VAL A 264 -6.87 -20.20 -3.75
C VAL A 264 -7.30 -18.84 -4.28
N ALA A 265 -8.47 -18.39 -3.86
CA ALA A 265 -8.99 -17.05 -4.13
C ALA A 265 -8.39 -16.03 -3.14
N PRO A 266 -8.24 -14.75 -3.56
CA PRO A 266 -7.80 -13.68 -2.67
C PRO A 266 -8.81 -13.46 -1.55
N ALA A 267 -8.32 -13.04 -0.38
CA ALA A 267 -9.19 -12.52 0.66
C ALA A 267 -9.85 -11.22 0.19
N VAL A 268 -11.12 -11.04 0.52
CA VAL A 268 -11.88 -9.82 0.22
C VAL A 268 -12.34 -9.17 1.53
N PRO A 269 -12.63 -7.86 1.55
CA PRO A 269 -13.20 -7.21 2.71
C PRO A 269 -14.52 -7.86 3.15
N ARG A 270 -14.84 -7.73 4.44
CA ARG A 270 -16.11 -8.24 4.98
C ARG A 270 -17.30 -7.59 4.29
N GLY A 271 -18.29 -8.41 3.95
CA GLY A 271 -19.45 -8.03 3.16
C GLY A 271 -19.24 -8.18 1.66
N TRP A 272 -18.04 -8.53 1.19
CA TRP A 272 -17.72 -8.79 -0.22
C TRP A 272 -17.56 -10.28 -0.55
N GLU A 273 -17.81 -11.16 0.42
CA GLU A 273 -17.84 -12.61 0.23
C GLU A 273 -19.11 -13.04 -0.53
N ILE A 274 -18.97 -13.99 -1.46
CA ILE A 274 -20.08 -14.61 -2.22
C ILE A 274 -20.26 -16.07 -1.83
#